data_AF-R7LS98-F1
#
_entry.id   AF-R7LS98-F1
#
_cell.length_a   1.000
_cell.length_b   1.000
_cell.length_c   1.000
_cell.angle_alpha   90.00
_cell.angle_beta   90.00
_cell.angle_gamma   90.00
#
_symmetry.space_group_name_H-M   'P 1'
#
loop_
_entity.id
_entity.type
_entity.pdbx_description
1 polymer ?
#
loop_
_entity_poly.entity_id
_entity_poly.type
_entity_poly.pdbx_seq_one_letter_code
_entity_poly.pdbx_strand_id
1 'polypeptide(L)'
;MLNILWPAFLVVSIGFAIFSGNLKELNNSIFESTNLAVSLCITLLGTMCLWNGIMQIAGKTSAMKKITNCLKPLMRWLFPNLSKDSKIYQEISMNVVANVLGLGNAATPLRN
;
A
#
# COMPACT_ATOMS: atom_id res chain seq x y z
N MET A 1 8.23 -7.53 18.95
CA MET A 1 7.29 -6.57 19.58
C MET A 1 5.85 -6.78 19.11
N LEU A 2 5.54 -6.62 17.82
CA LEU A 2 4.16 -6.72 17.34
C LEU A 2 3.49 -8.09 17.57
N ASN A 3 4.28 -9.17 17.49
CA ASN A 3 3.83 -10.55 17.69
C ASN A 3 3.28 -10.86 19.10
N ILE A 4 3.58 -10.01 20.08
CA ILE A 4 3.11 -10.15 21.48
C ILE A 4 2.01 -9.12 21.77
N LEU A 5 2.16 -7.91 21.21
CA LEU A 5 1.30 -6.77 21.47
C LEU A 5 -0.12 -6.97 20.90
N TRP A 6 -0.27 -7.54 19.70
CA TRP A 6 -1.58 -7.84 19.12
C TRP A 6 -2.37 -8.89 19.90
N PRO A 7 -1.81 -10.08 20.21
CA PRO A 7 -2.50 -11.06 21.05
C PRO A 7 -2.86 -10.50 22.43
N ALA A 8 -1.96 -9.72 23.06
CA ALA A 8 -2.21 -9.14 24.37
C ALA A 8 -3.42 -8.20 24.35
N PHE A 9 -3.53 -7.32 23.35
CA PHE A 9 -4.71 -6.45 23.23
C PHE A 9 -6.01 -7.23 23.00
N LEU A 10 -5.97 -8.27 22.18
CA LEU A 10 -7.13 -9.15 21.96
C LEU A 10 -7.60 -9.83 23.25
N VAL A 11 -6.67 -10.38 24.04
CA VAL A 11 -7.00 -11.04 25.31
C VAL A 11 -7.57 -10.04 26.31
N VAL A 12 -6.98 -8.85 26.43
CA VAL A 12 -7.47 -7.78 27.32
C VAL A 12 -8.86 -7.30 26.89
N SER A 13 -9.11 -7.09 25.58
CA SER A 13 -10.41 -6.64 25.10
C SER A 13 -11.51 -7.68 25.31
N ILE A 14 -11.20 -8.96 25.10
CA ILE A 14 -12.15 -10.06 25.34
C ILE A 14 -12.44 -10.17 26.85
N GLY A 15 -11.40 -10.09 27.68
CA GLY A 15 -11.56 -10.08 29.14
C GLY A 15 -12.48 -8.95 29.60
N PHE A 16 -12.23 -7.73 29.14
CA PHE A 16 -13.07 -6.57 29.46
C PHE A 16 -14.53 -6.76 29.02
N ALA A 17 -14.77 -7.28 27.82
CA ALA A 17 -16.12 -7.54 27.32
C ALA A 17 -16.88 -8.59 28.16
N ILE A 18 -16.19 -9.61 28.67
CA ILE A 18 -16.76 -10.61 29.59
C ILE A 18 -17.16 -9.93 30.91
N PHE A 19 -16.28 -9.12 31.51
CA PHE A 19 -16.57 -8.43 32.78
C PHE A 19 -17.67 -7.37 32.66
N SER A 20 -17.77 -6.67 31.52
CA SER A 20 -18.82 -5.67 31.28
C SER A 20 -20.16 -6.24 30.79
N GLY A 21 -20.23 -7.54 30.47
CA GLY A 21 -21.45 -8.18 29.96
C GLY A 21 -21.78 -7.90 28.49
N ASN A 22 -20.94 -7.17 27.76
CA ASN A 22 -21.13 -6.76 26.36
C ASN A 22 -20.70 -7.85 25.35
N LEU A 23 -20.98 -9.12 25.66
CA LEU A 23 -20.60 -10.27 24.84
C LEU A 23 -21.29 -10.25 23.45
N LYS A 24 -22.49 -9.65 23.38
CA LYS A 24 -23.25 -9.52 22.14
C LYS A 24 -22.61 -8.51 21.20
N GLU A 25 -22.23 -7.32 21.69
CA GLU A 25 -21.43 -6.37 20.91
C GLU A 25 -20.11 -6.99 20.45
N LEU A 26 -19.38 -7.70 21.33
CA LEU A 26 -18.12 -8.35 20.97
C LEU A 26 -18.30 -9.29 19.77
N ASN A 27 -19.32 -10.16 19.81
CA ASN A 27 -19.57 -11.11 18.73
C ASN A 27 -19.91 -10.38 17.41
N ASN A 28 -20.76 -9.35 17.48
CA ASN A 28 -21.11 -8.53 16.30
C ASN A 28 -19.87 -7.85 15.71
N SER A 29 -19.02 -7.24 16.55
CA SER A 29 -17.80 -6.55 16.11
C SER A 29 -16.81 -7.49 15.43
N ILE A 30 -16.71 -8.76 15.85
CA ILE A 30 -15.85 -9.76 15.19
C ILE A 30 -16.33 -10.01 13.76
N PHE A 31 -17.64 -10.24 13.56
CA PHE A 31 -18.20 -10.47 12.23
C PHE A 31 -18.15 -9.24 11.34
N GLU A 32 -18.44 -8.05 11.89
CA GLU A 32 -18.34 -6.79 11.18
C GLU A 32 -16.89 -6.52 10.73
N SER A 33 -15.92 -6.69 11.63
CA SER A 33 -14.50 -6.53 11.31
C SER A 33 -14.03 -7.53 10.26
N THR A 34 -14.52 -8.77 10.30
CA THR A 34 -14.21 -9.79 9.29
C THR A 34 -14.76 -9.41 7.92
N ASN A 35 -16.01 -8.96 7.85
CA ASN A 35 -16.62 -8.48 6.60
C ASN A 35 -15.91 -7.25 6.03
N LEU A 36 -15.51 -6.31 6.90
CA LEU A 36 -14.71 -5.16 6.52
C LEU A 36 -13.35 -5.58 5.96
N ALA A 37 -12.67 -6.52 6.63
CA ALA A 37 -11.38 -7.04 6.16
C ALA A 37 -11.49 -7.71 4.79
N VAL A 38 -12.51 -8.56 4.58
CA VAL A 38 -12.76 -9.21 3.29
C VAL A 38 -13.06 -8.19 2.20
N SER A 39 -13.96 -7.23 2.47
CA SER A 39 -14.31 -6.16 1.55
C SER A 39 -13.07 -5.35 1.15
N LEU A 40 -12.25 -4.96 2.14
CA LEU A 40 -11.01 -4.24 1.91
C LEU A 40 -10.03 -5.05 1.05
N CYS A 41 -9.84 -6.33 1.36
CA CYS A 41 -8.97 -7.22 0.56
C CYS A 41 -9.43 -7.30 -0.89
N ILE A 42 -10.73 -7.45 -1.16
CA ILE A 42 -11.27 -7.51 -2.52
C ILE A 42 -11.06 -6.18 -3.26
N THR A 43 -11.35 -5.05 -2.60
CA THR A 43 -11.12 -3.71 -3.18
C THR A 43 -9.65 -3.48 -3.50
N LEU A 44 -8.76 -3.82 -2.58
CA LEU A 44 -7.31 -3.68 -2.78
C LEU A 44 -6.81 -4.61 -3.89
N LEU A 45 -7.25 -5.86 -3.91
CA LEU A 45 -6.87 -6.81 -4.96
C LEU A 45 -7.30 -6.31 -6.34
N GLY A 46 -8.56 -5.90 -6.50
CA GLY A 46 -9.08 -5.42 -7.77
C GLY A 46 -8.33 -4.19 -8.30
N THR A 47 -8.09 -3.22 -7.42
CA THR A 47 -7.33 -2.00 -7.77
C THR A 47 -5.87 -2.32 -8.09
N MET A 48 -5.19 -3.15 -7.29
CA MET A 48 -3.83 -3.58 -7.56
C MET A 48 -3.71 -4.34 -8.88
N CYS A 49 -4.62 -5.27 -9.18
CA CYS A 49 -4.61 -6.03 -10.44
C CYS A 49 -4.74 -5.13 -11.66
N LEU A 50 -5.71 -4.21 -11.66
CA LEU A 50 -5.93 -3.26 -12.75
C LEU A 50 -4.66 -2.44 -13.01
N TRP A 51 -4.13 -1.85 -11.95
CA TRP A 51 -3.02 -0.92 -12.08
C TRP A 51 -1.68 -1.59 -12.33
N ASN A 52 -1.41 -2.75 -11.74
CA ASN A 52 -0.23 -3.54 -12.08
C ASN A 52 -0.27 -3.96 -13.55
N GLY A 53 -1.45 -4.34 -14.08
CA GLY A 53 -1.63 -4.62 -15.51
C GLY A 53 -1.30 -3.42 -16.39
N ILE A 54 -1.85 -2.24 -16.07
CA ILE A 54 -1.55 -0.98 -16.78
C ILE A 54 -0.06 -0.66 -16.73
N MET A 55 0.57 -0.77 -15.55
CA MET A 55 2.00 -0.51 -15.37
C MET A 55 2.88 -1.49 -16.15
N GLN A 56 2.49 -2.76 -16.24
CA GLN A 56 3.22 -3.77 -17.00
C GLN A 56 3.18 -3.47 -18.51
N ILE A 57 2.07 -2.93 -19.02
CA ILE A 57 1.96 -2.44 -20.41
C ILE A 57 2.78 -1.15 -20.58
N ALA A 58 2.63 -0.18 -19.68
CA ALA A 58 3.36 1.09 -19.72
C ALA A 58 4.87 0.89 -19.69
N GLY A 59 5.38 -0.08 -18.92
CA GLY A 59 6.79 -0.44 -18.84
C GLY A 59 7.35 -1.04 -20.14
N LYS A 60 6.52 -1.71 -20.95
CA LYS A 60 6.90 -2.22 -22.27
C LYS A 60 6.84 -1.15 -23.38
N THR A 61 6.32 0.04 -23.08
CA THR A 61 6.20 1.15 -24.04
C THR A 61 7.12 2.32 -23.66
N SER A 62 7.31 3.28 -24.57
CA SER A 62 8.01 4.54 -24.24
C SER A 62 7.19 5.48 -23.33
N ALA A 63 5.97 5.09 -22.91
CA ALA A 63 5.11 5.89 -22.04
C ALA A 63 5.77 6.16 -20.68
N MET A 64 6.38 5.13 -20.07
CA MET A 64 7.11 5.28 -18.81
C MET A 64 8.27 6.28 -18.92
N LYS A 65 8.95 6.32 -20.08
CA LYS A 65 10.04 7.28 -20.35
C LYS A 65 9.51 8.72 -20.43
N LYS A 66 8.32 8.93 -20.99
CA LYS A 66 7.64 10.25 -21.02
C LYS A 66 7.20 10.70 -19.63
N ILE A 67 6.57 9.82 -18.85
CA ILE A 67 6.12 10.14 -17.48
C ILE A 67 7.33 10.47 -16.60
N THR A 68 8.38 9.66 -16.65
CA THR A 68 9.62 9.91 -15.89
C THR A 68 10.29 11.24 -16.30
N ASN A 69 10.28 11.59 -17.59
CA ASN A 69 10.78 12.87 -18.05
C ASN A 69 9.92 14.07 -17.59
N CYS A 70 8.61 13.88 -17.42
CA CYS A 70 7.71 14.90 -16.88
C CYS A 70 7.95 15.15 -15.37
N LEU A 71 8.25 14.10 -14.61
CA LEU A 71 8.59 14.20 -13.18
C LEU A 71 10.05 14.63 -12.92
N LYS A 72 10.88 14.67 -13.95
CA LYS A 72 12.29 15.05 -13.88
C LYS A 72 12.59 16.40 -13.21
N PRO A 73 11.85 17.50 -13.48
CA PRO A 73 12.05 18.77 -12.76
C PRO A 73 11.78 18.64 -11.26
N LEU A 74 10.71 17.94 -10.87
CA LEU A 74 10.37 17.71 -9.46
C LEU A 74 11.45 16.85 -8.77
N MET A 75 11.88 15.77 -9.41
CA MET A 75 12.91 14.87 -8.88
C MET A 75 14.28 15.53 -8.76
N ARG A 76 14.64 16.44 -9.68
CA ARG A 76 15.88 17.22 -9.56
C ARG A 76 15.85 18.20 -8.39
N TRP A 77 14.68 18.71 -8.05
CA TRP A 77 14.51 19.59 -6.90
C TRP A 77 14.54 18.81 -5.58
N LEU A 78 13.86 17.66 -5.52
CA LEU A 78 13.76 16.83 -4.32
C LEU A 78 15.04 16.01 -4.06
N PHE A 79 15.71 15.55 -5.12
CA PHE A 79 16.90 14.71 -5.08
C PHE A 79 18.03 15.25 -5.97
N PRO A 80 18.62 16.42 -5.63
CA PRO A 80 19.62 17.08 -6.47
C PRO A 80 20.92 16.30 -6.64
N ASN A 81 21.29 15.45 -5.66
CA ASN A 81 22.54 14.69 -5.65
C ASN A 81 22.46 13.34 -6.40
N LEU A 82 21.30 12.96 -6.92
CA LEU A 82 21.10 11.66 -7.56
C LEU A 82 21.44 11.74 -9.06
N SER A 83 22.40 10.91 -9.49
CA SER A 83 22.75 10.80 -10.92
C SER A 83 21.60 10.15 -11.69
N LYS A 84 21.26 10.75 -12.84
CA LYS A 84 20.09 10.38 -13.66
C LYS A 84 20.15 8.95 -14.21
N ASP A 85 21.36 8.44 -14.38
CA ASP A 85 21.62 7.11 -14.95
C ASP A 85 21.75 6.03 -13.87
N SER A 86 21.65 6.42 -12.59
CA SER A 86 21.59 5.42 -11.53
C SER A 86 20.25 4.70 -11.56
N LYS A 87 20.31 3.38 -11.43
CA LYS A 87 19.14 2.52 -11.22
C LYS A 87 18.23 3.06 -10.09
N ILE A 88 18.83 3.66 -9.06
CA ILE A 88 18.17 4.29 -7.92
C ILE A 88 17.21 5.42 -8.35
N TYR A 89 17.63 6.27 -9.29
CA TYR A 89 16.79 7.37 -9.78
C TYR A 89 15.52 6.85 -10.47
N GLN A 90 15.62 5.73 -11.22
CA GLN A 90 14.47 5.10 -11.87
C GLN A 90 13.52 4.47 -10.85
N GLU A 91 14.04 3.76 -9.84
CA GLU A 91 13.23 3.15 -8.77
C GLU A 91 12.41 4.19 -7.99
N ILE A 92 13.06 5.29 -7.56
CA ILE A 92 12.39 6.38 -6.83
C ILE A 92 11.36 7.07 -7.73
N SER A 93 11.70 7.30 -9.01
CA SER A 93 10.76 7.90 -9.96
C SER A 93 9.54 7.03 -10.17
N MET A 94 9.71 5.72 -10.30
CA MET A 94 8.60 4.77 -10.41
C MET A 94 7.75 4.73 -9.14
N ASN A 95 8.35 4.78 -7.95
CA ASN A 95 7.62 4.84 -6.69
C ASN A 95 6.74 6.10 -6.58
N VAL A 96 7.25 7.26 -6.99
CA VAL A 96 6.48 8.51 -6.98
C VAL A 96 5.38 8.48 -8.03
N VAL A 97 5.64 7.95 -9.24
CA VAL A 97 4.60 7.73 -10.25
C VAL A 97 3.51 6.80 -9.71
N ALA A 98 3.89 5.70 -9.07
CA ALA A 98 2.97 4.77 -8.45
C ALA A 98 2.10 5.49 -7.41
N ASN A 99 2.69 6.27 -6.50
CA ASN A 99 1.93 7.05 -5.52
C ASN A 99 0.98 8.08 -6.17
N VAL A 100 1.43 8.82 -7.20
CA VAL A 100 0.60 9.81 -7.92
C VAL A 100 -0.58 9.15 -8.65
N LEU A 101 -0.41 7.93 -9.13
CA LEU A 101 -1.47 7.14 -9.78
C LEU A 101 -2.38 6.41 -8.78
N GLY A 102 -2.24 6.66 -7.47
CA GLY A 102 -3.05 6.02 -6.43
C GLY A 102 -2.60 4.58 -6.11
N LEU A 103 -1.40 4.21 -6.53
CA LEU A 103 -0.81 2.88 -6.35
C LEU A 103 0.07 2.82 -5.11
N GLY A 104 -0.23 3.59 -4.06
CA GLY A 104 0.60 3.62 -2.86
C GLY A 104 0.87 2.23 -2.27
N ASN A 105 -0.10 1.32 -2.40
CA ASN A 105 0.03 -0.07 -1.96
C ASN A 105 0.91 -0.96 -2.88
N ALA A 106 1.13 -0.54 -4.13
CA ALA A 106 2.02 -1.18 -5.10
C ALA A 106 3.27 -0.31 -5.40
N ALA A 107 3.49 0.78 -4.65
CA ALA A 107 4.66 1.64 -4.80
C ALA A 107 5.90 1.03 -4.14
N THR A 108 5.71 0.25 -3.07
CA THR A 108 6.77 -0.32 -2.23
C THR A 108 7.45 -1.60 -2.77
N PRO A 109 6.85 -2.44 -3.65
CA PRO A 109 7.48 -3.68 -4.13
C PRO A 109 8.07 -3.64 -5.55
N LEU A 110 8.31 -2.47 -6.17
CA LEU A 110 9.01 -2.41 -7.47
C LEU A 110 10.52 -2.74 -7.39
N ARG A 111 10.98 -3.30 -6.27
CA ARG A 111 12.30 -3.90 -6.15
C ARG A 111 12.25 -5.32 -6.74
N ASN A 112 12.35 -5.43 -8.07
CA ASN A 112 13.03 -6.52 -8.81
C ASN A 112 12.79 -6.40 -10.32
#